data_AF-A0A135VBT5-F1
#
_entry.id   AF-A0A135VBT5-F1
#
_cell.length_a   1.000
_cell.length_b   1.000
_cell.length_c   1.000
_cell.angle_alpha   90.00
_cell.angle_beta   90.00
_cell.angle_gamma   90.00
#
_symmetry.space_group_name_H-M   'P 1'
#
loop_
_entity.id
_entity.type
_entity.pdbx_description
1 polymer ?
#
loop_
_entity_poly.entity_id
_entity_poly.type
_entity_poly.pdbx_seq_one_letter_code
_entity_poly.pdbx_strand_id
1 'polypeptide(L)'
;MTPDKDEVAEHLYKWQDILRLRDWDIMVEIVKTPWRKSGDIKIDLDDKKAVLLVNHSPKRENLAELVIHELLHLKLYGLDQMIEELLSVVYGEEEKDPKREFVSTQFMTLLESTVEDLTKGYLTAIKSQMPLSFGRLQKQIDREVGGK
;
A
#
# COMPACT_ATOMS: atom_id res chain seq x y z
N MET A 1 -17.87 -2.81 -2.86
CA MET A 1 -17.86 -3.07 -1.41
C MET A 1 -17.54 -1.77 -0.71
N THR A 2 -18.38 -1.32 0.22
CA THR A 2 -18.04 -0.19 1.09
C THR A 2 -17.30 -0.77 2.28
N PRO A 3 -16.01 -0.49 2.49
CA PRO A 3 -15.26 -1.06 3.59
C PRO A 3 -15.83 -0.57 4.92
N ASP A 4 -16.07 -1.52 5.83
CA ASP A 4 -16.43 -1.21 7.20
C ASP A 4 -15.18 -0.90 8.03
N LYS A 5 -15.25 0.12 8.87
CA LYS A 5 -14.08 0.58 9.63
C LYS A 5 -13.63 -0.48 10.63
N ASP A 6 -14.57 -1.22 11.21
CA ASP A 6 -14.27 -2.28 12.17
C ASP A 6 -13.61 -3.49 11.47
N GLU A 7 -14.09 -3.87 10.28
CA GLU A 7 -13.46 -4.92 9.46
C GLU A 7 -12.01 -4.55 9.06
N VAL A 8 -11.77 -3.30 8.65
CA VAL A 8 -10.40 -2.81 8.38
C VAL A 8 -9.54 -2.90 9.64
N ALA A 9 -10.09 -2.50 10.79
CA ALA A 9 -9.38 -2.51 12.06
C ALA A 9 -9.02 -3.95 12.50
N GLU A 10 -9.89 -4.93 12.30
CA GLU A 10 -9.60 -6.34 12.57
C GLU A 10 -8.41 -6.85 11.76
N HIS A 11 -8.38 -6.54 10.45
CA HIS A 11 -7.23 -6.84 9.61
C HIS A 11 -5.97 -6.12 10.07
N LEU A 12 -6.07 -4.83 10.40
CA LEU A 12 -4.96 -4.03 10.89
C LEU A 12 -4.34 -4.67 12.14
N TYR A 13 -5.14 -4.97 13.17
CA TYR A 13 -4.64 -5.54 14.43
C TYR A 13 -3.96 -6.89 14.22
N LYS A 14 -4.56 -7.76 13.39
CA LYS A 14 -3.96 -9.05 13.04
C LYS A 14 -2.61 -8.89 12.37
N TRP A 15 -2.50 -7.98 11.41
CA TRP A 15 -1.26 -7.82 10.63
C TRP A 15 -0.20 -6.98 11.33
N GLN A 16 -0.57 -6.11 12.27
CA GLN A 16 0.39 -5.47 13.18
C GLN A 16 1.19 -6.50 13.99
N ASP A 17 0.56 -7.60 14.42
CA ASP A 17 1.29 -8.70 15.07
C ASP A 17 2.29 -9.36 14.12
N ILE A 18 1.78 -9.80 12.96
CA ILE A 18 2.54 -10.61 11.99
C ILE A 18 3.74 -9.83 11.47
N LEU A 19 3.56 -8.54 11.14
CA LEU A 19 4.59 -7.67 10.60
C LEU A 19 5.46 -7.01 11.69
N ARG A 20 5.17 -7.28 12.96
CA ARG A 20 5.85 -6.71 14.14
C ARG A 20 5.84 -5.18 14.08
N LEU A 21 4.65 -4.61 14.07
CA LEU A 21 4.33 -3.18 14.06
C LEU A 21 3.52 -2.80 15.32
N ARG A 22 3.76 -3.50 16.44
CA ARG A 22 3.07 -3.23 17.72
C ARG A 22 3.58 -2.00 18.45
N ASP A 23 4.74 -1.51 18.06
CA ASP A 23 5.33 -0.25 18.50
C ASP A 23 4.81 0.97 17.71
N TRP A 24 3.88 0.75 16.77
CA TRP A 24 3.24 1.79 15.99
C TRP A 24 1.79 2.02 16.45
N ASP A 25 1.45 3.30 16.63
CA ASP A 25 0.07 3.75 16.86
C ASP A 25 -0.60 4.02 15.50
N ILE A 26 -1.46 3.10 15.05
CA ILE A 26 -2.07 3.16 13.71
C ILE A 26 -3.58 3.43 13.81
N MET A 27 -4.02 4.52 13.19
CA MET A 27 -5.44 4.87 13.05
C MET A 27 -5.96 4.50 11.66
N VAL A 28 -7.21 4.02 11.58
CA VAL A 28 -7.93 3.80 10.32
C VAL A 28 -8.83 4.99 10.01
N GLU A 29 -8.81 5.47 8.78
CA GLU A 29 -9.74 6.48 8.29
C GLU A 29 -10.32 6.12 6.91
N ILE A 30 -11.65 6.20 6.79
CA ILE A 30 -12.35 5.89 5.54
C ILE A 30 -12.52 7.18 4.72
N VAL A 31 -11.88 7.24 3.56
CA VAL A 31 -11.92 8.39 2.65
C VAL A 31 -13.21 8.38 1.84
N LYS A 32 -14.13 9.27 2.21
CA LYS A 32 -15.46 9.43 1.57
C LYS A 32 -15.44 10.38 0.36
N THR A 33 -14.41 11.22 0.23
CA THR A 33 -14.24 12.12 -0.91
C THR A 33 -13.79 11.35 -2.15
N PRO A 34 -14.03 11.88 -3.37
CA PRO A 34 -13.51 11.27 -4.59
C PRO A 34 -11.99 11.11 -4.52
N TRP A 35 -11.53 9.85 -4.57
CA TRP A 35 -10.12 9.53 -4.39
C TRP A 35 -9.66 8.45 -5.36
N ARG A 36 -8.46 8.62 -5.92
CA ARG A 36 -7.96 7.79 -7.04
C ARG A 36 -7.35 6.45 -6.60
N LYS A 37 -6.84 6.40 -5.37
CA LYS A 37 -6.16 5.25 -4.76
C LYS A 37 -7.16 4.33 -4.07
N SER A 38 -6.81 3.07 -3.87
CA SER A 38 -7.62 2.15 -3.04
C SER A 38 -7.30 2.32 -1.56
N GLY A 39 -6.00 2.45 -1.24
CA GLY A 39 -5.46 2.74 0.08
C GLY A 39 -4.26 3.68 -0.03
N ASP A 40 -3.83 4.21 1.11
CA ASP A 40 -2.59 4.94 1.31
C ASP A 40 -2.28 4.91 2.82
N ILE A 41 -1.01 5.00 3.20
CA ILE A 41 -0.63 5.17 4.60
C ILE A 41 0.14 6.48 4.78
N LYS A 42 -0.28 7.27 5.77
CA LYS A 42 0.46 8.46 6.22
C LYS A 42 1.27 8.09 7.44
N ILE A 43 2.52 8.51 7.49
CA ILE A 43 3.50 8.02 8.46
C ILE A 43 4.18 9.21 9.11
N ASP A 44 4.29 9.15 10.42
CA ASP A 44 5.12 9.99 11.28
C ASP A 44 6.13 9.07 11.96
N LEU A 45 7.40 9.16 11.53
CA LEU A 45 8.47 8.32 12.05
C LEU A 45 8.90 8.70 13.46
N ASP A 46 8.85 9.98 13.80
CA ASP A 46 9.34 10.49 15.07
C ASP A 46 8.45 10.00 16.22
N ASP A 47 7.15 10.06 16.01
CA ASP A 47 6.15 9.62 16.98
C ASP A 47 5.72 8.16 16.80
N LYS A 48 6.21 7.47 15.75
CA LYS A 48 5.73 6.14 15.32
C LYS A 48 4.20 6.06 15.20
N LYS A 49 3.62 7.08 14.57
CA LYS A 49 2.18 7.16 14.30
C LYS A 49 1.93 6.96 12.83
N ALA A 50 0.82 6.29 12.51
CA ALA A 50 0.38 6.18 11.12
C ALA A 50 -1.13 6.31 11.00
N VAL A 51 -1.57 6.78 9.82
CA VAL A 51 -2.97 6.80 9.44
C VAL A 51 -3.15 5.98 8.17
N LEU A 52 -3.81 4.83 8.31
CA LEU A 52 -4.24 3.99 7.21
C LEU A 52 -5.51 4.59 6.59
N LEU A 53 -5.36 5.16 5.40
CA LEU A 53 -6.45 5.71 4.61
C LEU A 53 -6.99 4.63 3.69
N VAL A 54 -8.29 4.33 3.80
CA VAL A 54 -8.96 3.36 2.93
C VAL A 54 -10.07 4.07 2.15
N ASN A 55 -10.09 3.90 0.83
CA ASN A 55 -11.13 4.49 0.00
C ASN A 55 -12.49 3.84 0.32
N HIS A 56 -13.56 4.63 0.45
CA HIS A 56 -14.92 4.11 0.60
C HIS A 56 -15.38 3.23 -0.59
N SER A 57 -14.76 3.40 -1.76
CA SER A 57 -14.99 2.58 -2.96
C SER A 57 -13.64 2.11 -3.53
N PRO A 58 -12.95 1.15 -2.87
CA PRO A 58 -11.63 0.71 -3.28
C PRO A 58 -11.71 -0.09 -4.58
N LYS A 59 -10.69 0.06 -5.44
CA LYS A 59 -10.58 -0.75 -6.68
C LYS A 59 -10.05 -2.16 -6.42
N ARG A 60 -9.44 -2.39 -5.24
CA ARG A 60 -9.07 -3.72 -4.76
C ARG A 60 -10.25 -4.28 -3.98
N GLU A 61 -10.67 -5.49 -4.31
CA GLU A 61 -11.85 -6.11 -3.70
C GLU A 61 -11.52 -6.86 -2.40
N ASN A 62 -10.27 -7.29 -2.24
CA ASN A 62 -9.78 -7.97 -1.05
C ASN A 62 -9.26 -6.94 -0.04
N LEU A 63 -10.00 -6.73 1.06
CA LEU A 63 -9.67 -5.75 2.08
C LEU A 63 -8.41 -6.14 2.86
N ALA A 64 -8.23 -7.42 3.16
CA ALA A 64 -7.02 -7.91 3.82
C ALA A 64 -5.78 -7.64 2.97
N GLU A 65 -5.86 -7.92 1.66
CA GLU A 65 -4.77 -7.62 0.72
C GLU A 65 -4.38 -6.14 0.76
N LEU A 66 -5.37 -5.23 0.73
CA LEU A 66 -5.14 -3.80 0.83
C LEU A 66 -4.44 -3.42 2.14
N VAL A 67 -4.95 -3.90 3.29
CA VAL A 67 -4.37 -3.59 4.60
C VAL A 67 -2.93 -4.09 4.69
N ILE A 68 -2.64 -5.31 4.22
CA ILE A 68 -1.29 -5.86 4.22
C ILE A 68 -0.35 -5.02 3.36
N HIS A 69 -0.79 -4.64 2.16
CA HIS A 69 -0.01 -3.83 1.22
C HIS A 69 0.44 -2.51 1.87
N GLU A 70 -0.51 -1.78 2.46
CA GLU A 70 -0.19 -0.50 3.10
C GLU A 70 0.67 -0.68 4.38
N LEU A 71 0.48 -1.76 5.15
CA LEU A 71 1.33 -2.03 6.31
C LEU A 71 2.75 -2.48 5.94
N LEU A 72 2.94 -3.11 4.79
CA LEU A 72 4.27 -3.42 4.26
C LEU A 72 5.00 -2.16 3.82
N HIS A 73 4.29 -1.18 3.24
CA HIS A 73 4.84 0.16 3.02
C HIS A 73 5.31 0.80 4.32
N LEU A 74 4.48 0.76 5.37
CA LEU A 74 4.90 1.21 6.70
C LEU A 74 6.14 0.46 7.21
N LYS A 75 6.18 -0.87 7.03
CA LYS A 75 7.31 -1.70 7.47
C LYS A 75 8.62 -1.33 6.78
N LEU A 76 8.55 -0.94 5.51
CA LEU A 76 9.70 -0.59 4.67
C LEU A 76 10.01 0.91 4.68
N TYR A 77 9.19 1.73 5.34
CA TYR A 77 9.27 3.19 5.24
C TYR A 77 10.62 3.77 5.63
N GLY A 78 11.30 3.23 6.65
CA GLY A 78 12.65 3.67 7.00
C GLY A 78 13.69 3.44 5.90
N LEU A 79 13.54 2.38 5.09
CA LEU A 79 14.40 2.14 3.93
C LEU A 79 14.03 3.06 2.76
N ASP A 80 12.74 3.29 2.56
CA ASP A 80 12.21 4.21 1.56
C ASP A 80 12.74 5.64 1.77
N GLN A 81 12.60 6.17 2.99
CA GLN A 81 13.10 7.51 3.31
C GLN A 81 14.62 7.62 3.17
N MET A 82 15.39 6.60 3.58
CA MET A 82 16.84 6.61 3.40
C MET A 82 17.24 6.68 1.92
N ILE A 83 16.52 6.00 1.03
CA ILE A 83 16.78 6.06 -0.40
C ILE A 83 16.36 7.42 -0.98
N GLU A 84 15.20 7.96 -0.61
CA GLU A 84 14.78 9.31 -1.05
C GLU A 84 15.73 10.43 -0.59
N GLU A 85 16.26 10.32 0.63
CA GLU A 85 17.33 11.21 1.13
C GLU A 85 18.61 11.05 0.31
N LEU A 86 19.03 9.81 0.02
CA LEU A 86 20.18 9.56 -0.83
C LEU A 86 20.00 10.14 -2.24
N LEU A 87 18.83 9.99 -2.85
CA LEU A 87 18.53 10.60 -4.15
C LEU A 87 18.61 12.11 -4.09
N SER A 88 18.13 12.72 -3.00
CA SER A 88 18.22 14.16 -2.78
C SER A 88 19.67 14.64 -2.63
N VAL A 89 20.52 13.88 -1.93
CA VAL A 89 21.95 14.18 -1.80
C VAL A 89 22.70 14.04 -3.13
N VAL A 90 22.37 13.02 -3.94
CA VAL A 90 23.09 12.71 -5.18
C VAL A 90 22.67 13.60 -6.34
N TYR A 91 21.38 13.88 -6.49
CA TYR A 91 20.83 14.63 -7.62
C TYR A 91 20.42 16.07 -7.27
N GLY A 92 20.50 16.46 -6.00
CA GLY A 92 20.02 17.75 -5.52
C GLY A 92 18.49 17.83 -5.49
N GLU A 93 17.93 18.91 -4.94
CA GLU A 93 16.49 19.12 -4.75
C GLU A 93 15.74 19.65 -5.98
N GLU A 94 16.41 19.73 -7.14
CA GLU A 94 15.77 20.24 -8.35
C GLU A 94 14.71 19.27 -8.88
N GLU A 95 13.43 19.64 -8.75
CA GLU A 95 12.26 18.85 -9.17
C GLU A 95 12.25 18.47 -10.67
N LYS A 96 13.11 19.08 -11.49
CA LYS A 96 13.13 18.89 -12.95
C LYS A 96 14.38 18.20 -13.49
N ASP A 97 15.22 17.60 -12.64
CA ASP A 97 16.33 16.77 -13.13
C ASP A 97 15.77 15.45 -13.71
N PRO A 98 15.90 15.20 -15.03
CA PRO A 98 15.41 13.96 -15.65
C PRO A 98 16.08 12.69 -15.09
N LYS A 99 17.31 12.80 -14.57
CA LYS A 99 18.01 11.67 -13.94
C LYS A 99 17.37 11.33 -12.60
N ARG A 100 17.05 12.34 -11.80
CA ARG A 100 16.35 12.15 -10.52
C ARG A 100 14.97 11.54 -10.75
N GLU A 101 14.21 12.08 -11.71
CA GLU A 101 12.89 11.56 -12.08
C GLU A 101 12.96 10.08 -12.51
N PHE A 102 13.93 9.74 -13.37
CA PHE A 102 14.15 8.37 -13.81
C PHE A 102 14.41 7.43 -12.62
N VAL A 103 15.37 7.77 -11.76
CA VAL A 103 15.77 6.88 -10.65
C VAL A 103 14.66 6.76 -9.60
N SER A 104 14.02 7.87 -9.22
CA SER A 104 12.87 7.85 -8.29
C SER A 104 11.71 7.01 -8.86
N THR A 105 11.41 7.14 -10.15
CA THR A 105 10.39 6.30 -10.81
C THR A 105 10.77 4.81 -10.77
N GLN A 106 12.02 4.47 -11.06
CA GLN A 106 12.47 3.07 -11.00
C GLN A 106 12.40 2.52 -9.58
N PHE A 107 12.85 3.30 -8.60
CA PHE A 107 12.81 2.95 -7.20
C PHE A 107 11.37 2.69 -6.73
N MET A 108 10.45 3.64 -6.95
CA MET A 108 9.04 3.48 -6.59
C MET A 108 8.38 2.30 -7.30
N THR A 109 8.73 2.05 -8.58
CA THR A 109 8.22 0.89 -9.31
C THR A 109 8.66 -0.42 -8.65
N LEU A 110 9.94 -0.53 -8.27
CA LEU A 110 10.49 -1.70 -7.59
C LEU A 110 9.92 -1.88 -6.18
N LEU A 111 9.75 -0.78 -5.44
CA LEU A 111 9.17 -0.80 -4.11
C LEU A 111 7.73 -1.33 -4.17
N GLU A 112 6.88 -0.76 -5.03
CA GLU A 112 5.48 -1.18 -5.20
C GLU A 112 5.37 -2.64 -5.65
N SER A 113 6.19 -3.09 -6.61
CA SER A 113 6.17 -4.51 -7.03
C SER A 113 6.61 -5.44 -5.92
N THR A 114 7.62 -5.05 -5.13
CA THR A 114 8.12 -5.85 -4.01
C THR A 114 7.07 -5.96 -2.90
N VAL A 115 6.42 -4.85 -2.54
CA VAL A 115 5.33 -4.82 -1.56
C VAL A 115 4.15 -5.67 -2.03
N GLU A 116 3.80 -5.60 -3.31
CA GLU A 116 2.74 -6.41 -3.91
C GLU A 116 3.07 -7.92 -3.85
N ASP A 117 4.30 -8.32 -4.19
CA ASP A 117 4.73 -9.73 -4.15
C ASP A 117 4.79 -10.26 -2.72
N LEU A 118 5.30 -9.46 -1.77
CA LEU A 118 5.27 -9.80 -0.35
C LEU A 118 3.83 -9.96 0.15
N THR A 119 2.93 -9.05 -0.24
CA THR A 119 1.50 -9.13 0.13
C THR A 119 0.90 -10.46 -0.30
N LYS A 120 1.10 -10.86 -1.57
CA LYS A 120 0.64 -12.15 -2.11
C LYS A 120 1.28 -13.33 -1.39
N GLY A 121 2.59 -13.25 -1.13
CA GLY A 121 3.35 -14.27 -0.40
C GLY A 121 2.80 -14.49 1.01
N TYR A 122 2.56 -13.41 1.75
CA TYR A 122 1.98 -13.45 3.08
C TYR A 122 0.56 -14.02 3.08
N LEU A 123 -0.31 -13.56 2.18
CA LEU A 123 -1.68 -14.11 2.03
C LEU A 123 -1.67 -15.63 1.77
N THR A 124 -0.76 -16.08 0.91
CA THR A 124 -0.59 -17.49 0.59
C THR A 124 -0.07 -18.29 1.78
N ALA A 125 0.94 -17.76 2.49
CA ALA A 125 1.58 -18.43 3.62
C ALA A 125 0.62 -18.67 4.79
N ILE A 126 -0.32 -17.75 5.04
CA ILE A 126 -1.32 -17.90 6.10
C ILE A 126 -2.54 -18.75 5.68
N LYS A 127 -2.48 -19.43 4.52
CA LYS A 127 -3.58 -20.20 3.93
C LYS A 127 -4.89 -19.40 3.88
N SER A 128 -4.81 -18.10 3.63
CA SER A 128 -6.02 -17.30 3.45
C SER A 128 -6.82 -17.88 2.28
N GLN A 129 -8.07 -18.28 2.52
CA GLN A 129 -8.96 -18.78 1.46
C GLN A 129 -9.51 -17.64 0.59
N MET A 130 -9.14 -16.39 0.86
CA MET A 130 -9.62 -15.26 0.06
C MET A 130 -8.86 -15.17 -1.27
N PRO A 131 -9.58 -15.09 -2.41
CA PRO A 131 -8.94 -14.93 -3.71
C PRO A 131 -8.16 -13.61 -3.80
N LEU A 132 -7.09 -13.61 -4.60
CA LEU A 132 -6.32 -12.40 -4.92
C LEU A 132 -7.20 -11.42 -5.71
N SER A 133 -7.02 -10.12 -5.46
CA SER A 133 -7.72 -9.06 -6.18
C SER A 133 -7.03 -8.75 -7.51
N PHE A 134 -7.71 -8.98 -8.63
CA PHE A 134 -7.19 -8.63 -9.96
C PHE A 134 -7.54 -7.21 -10.41
N GLY A 135 -8.45 -6.50 -9.71
CA GLY A 135 -8.70 -5.05 -9.84
C GLY A 135 -8.64 -4.48 -11.27
N ARG A 136 -7.53 -3.78 -11.60
CA ARG A 136 -7.32 -3.14 -12.92
C ARG A 136 -7.21 -4.15 -14.08
N LEU A 137 -6.61 -5.32 -13.82
CA LEU A 137 -6.48 -6.40 -14.82
C LEU A 137 -7.84 -7.00 -15.14
N GLN A 138 -8.75 -7.12 -14.16
CA GLN A 138 -10.11 -7.61 -14.43
C GLN A 138 -10.81 -6.75 -15.49
N LYS A 139 -10.67 -5.42 -15.42
CA LYS A 139 -11.23 -4.52 -16.44
C LYS A 139 -10.60 -4.67 -17.84
N GLN A 140 -9.34 -5.11 -17.92
CA GLN A 140 -8.69 -5.41 -19.20
C GLN A 140 -9.19 -6.74 -19.74
N ILE A 141 -9.28 -7.76 -18.88
CA ILE A 141 -9.86 -9.06 -19.20
C ILE A 141 -11.29 -8.89 -19.71
N ASP A 142 -12.17 -8.22 -18.97
CA ASP A 142 -13.58 -8.02 -19.34
C ASP A 142 -13.74 -7.37 -20.72
N ARG A 143 -12.85 -6.42 -21.07
CA ARG A 143 -12.83 -5.80 -22.40
C ARG A 143 -12.41 -6.75 -23.51
N GLU A 144 -11.48 -7.66 -23.24
CA GLU A 144 -10.96 -8.63 -24.21
C GLU A 144 -11.88 -9.84 -24.40
N VAL A 145 -12.51 -10.34 -23.33
CA VAL A 145 -13.44 -11.50 -23.40
C VAL A 145 -14.91 -11.11 -23.62
N GLY A 146 -15.21 -9.83 -23.84
CA GLY A 146 -16.56 -9.36 -24.17
C GLY A 146 -17.53 -9.38 -22.97
N GLY A 147 -17.02 -9.23 -21.75
CA GLY A 147 -17.82 -9.04 -20.55
C GLY A 147 -18.61 -7.73 -20.63
N LYS A 148 -19.93 -7.80 -20.43
CA LYS A 148 -20.84 -6.64 -20.39
C LYS A 148 -20.41 -5.60 -19.35
#